data_AF-A0A251QYU0-F1
#
_entry.id   AF-A0A251QYU0-F1
#
_cell.length_a   1.000
_cell.length_b   1.000
_cell.length_c   1.000
_cell.angle_alpha   90.00
_cell.angle_beta   90.00
_cell.angle_gamma   90.00
#
_symmetry.space_group_name_H-M   'P 1'
#
loop_
_entity.id
_entity.type
_entity.pdbx_description
1 polymer ?
#
loop_
_entity_poly.entity_id
_entity_poly.type
_entity_poly.pdbx_seq_one_letter_code
_entity_poly.pdbx_strand_id
1 'polypeptide(L)'
;MTGKKAKLAWITNDSARKTNFRKRKEGLLKKLSELGILCDVSGFAIIYGPDDKEPVVWPSNPIAEELLARFQRIPKVDRCMKMMNQETYLNDRKNKEMEMNIIMSQIQEGKPMNEFGTGELTGLKQIFH
;
A
#
# COMPACT_ATOMS: atom_id res chain seq x y z
N MET A 1 -5.38 12.16 -21.44
CA MET A 1 -4.24 11.31 -21.83
C MET A 1 -4.26 10.05 -20.99
N THR A 2 -4.53 8.89 -21.58
CA THR A 2 -4.61 7.61 -20.86
C THR A 2 -3.19 7.10 -20.63
N GLY A 3 -2.68 7.25 -19.41
CA GLY A 3 -1.33 6.79 -19.05
C GLY A 3 -1.25 5.27 -19.09
N LYS A 4 -0.13 4.73 -19.60
CA LYS A 4 0.17 3.29 -19.52
C LYS A 4 0.22 2.87 -18.04
N LYS A 5 -0.46 1.77 -17.68
CA LYS A 5 -0.46 1.21 -16.33
C LYS A 5 0.98 1.01 -15.85
N ALA A 6 1.32 1.58 -14.70
CA ALA A 6 2.67 1.50 -14.16
C ALA A 6 2.98 0.05 -13.74
N LYS A 7 4.09 -0.51 -14.24
CA LYS A 7 4.62 -1.79 -13.77
C LYS A 7 5.29 -1.57 -12.41
N LEU A 8 4.89 -2.31 -11.38
CA LEU A 8 5.51 -2.29 -10.06
C LEU A 8 6.75 -3.20 -10.07
N ALA A 9 7.82 -2.72 -10.72
CA ALA A 9 9.11 -3.41 -10.79
C ALA A 9 10.24 -2.39 -10.70
N TRP A 10 11.45 -2.88 -10.46
CA TRP A 10 12.66 -2.05 -10.48
C TRP A 10 12.83 -1.36 -11.85
N ILE A 11 13.07 -0.04 -11.84
CA ILE A 11 13.35 0.73 -13.05
C ILE A 11 14.85 0.70 -13.29
N THR A 12 15.30 -0.04 -14.30
CA THR A 12 16.73 -0.22 -14.62
C THR A 12 17.40 1.07 -15.08
N ASN A 13 16.72 1.90 -15.87
CA ASN A 13 17.26 3.18 -16.32
C ASN A 13 17.34 4.18 -15.16
N ASP A 14 18.56 4.59 -14.82
CA ASP A 14 18.86 5.46 -13.67
C ASP A 14 18.20 6.84 -13.76
N SER A 15 18.28 7.52 -14.92
CA SER A 15 17.66 8.84 -15.11
C SER A 15 16.14 8.77 -14.98
N ALA A 16 15.53 7.74 -15.58
CA ALA A 16 14.10 7.49 -15.45
C ALA A 16 13.72 7.16 -14.00
N ARG A 17 14.53 6.35 -13.30
CA ARG A 17 14.32 5.98 -11.89
C ARG A 17 14.37 7.21 -10.99
N LYS A 18 15.38 8.08 -11.13
CA LYS A 18 15.52 9.33 -10.35
C LYS A 18 14.35 10.28 -10.60
N THR A 19 13.96 10.47 -11.85
CA THR A 19 12.82 11.33 -12.23
C THR A 19 11.51 10.79 -11.65
N ASN A 20 11.28 9.47 -11.74
CA ASN A 20 10.10 8.83 -11.15
C ASN A 20 10.10 8.93 -9.63
N PHE A 21 11.25 8.71 -8.98
CA PHE A 21 11.38 8.84 -7.53
C PHE A 21 10.98 10.24 -7.07
N ARG A 22 11.51 11.30 -7.68
CA ARG A 22 11.14 12.69 -7.32
C ARG A 22 9.63 12.93 -7.42
N LYS A 23 9.03 12.61 -8.57
CA LYS A 23 7.59 12.79 -8.81
C LYS A 23 6.72 11.97 -7.84
N ARG A 24 7.09 10.72 -7.59
CA ARG A 24 6.34 9.84 -6.68
C ARG A 24 6.51 10.24 -5.22
N LYS A 25 7.70 10.68 -4.80
CA LYS A 25 7.98 11.22 -3.47
C LYS A 25 7.10 12.43 -3.20
N GLU A 26 7.10 13.41 -4.09
CA GLU A 26 6.24 14.60 -3.99
C GLU A 26 4.75 14.24 -3.95
N GLY A 27 4.30 13.34 -4.82
CA GLY A 27 2.92 12.87 -4.84
C GLY A 27 2.50 12.14 -3.56
N LEU A 28 3.39 11.31 -3.01
CA LEU A 28 3.16 10.60 -1.75
C LEU A 28 3.02 11.57 -0.57
N LEU A 29 3.95 12.53 -0.44
CA LEU A 29 3.91 13.54 0.63
C LEU A 29 2.65 14.40 0.56
N LYS A 30 2.22 14.78 -0.65
CA LYS A 30 0.95 15.49 -0.85
C LYS A 30 -0.24 14.65 -0.39
N LYS A 31 -0.28 13.37 -0.75
CA LYS A 31 -1.35 12.45 -0.33
C LYS A 31 -1.39 12.23 1.18
N LEU A 32 -0.23 12.13 1.84
CA LEU A 32 -0.14 12.04 3.29
C LEU A 32 -0.68 13.29 3.97
N SER A 33 -0.34 14.48 3.45
CA SER A 33 -0.87 15.75 3.94
C SER A 33 -2.39 15.84 3.77
N GLU A 34 -2.91 15.52 2.58
CA GLU A 34 -4.36 15.47 2.31
C GLU A 34 -5.07 14.49 3.24
N LEU A 35 -4.51 13.29 3.45
CA LEU A 35 -5.10 12.27 4.32
C LEU A 35 -5.16 12.74 5.78
N GLY A 36 -4.06 13.34 6.27
CA GLY A 36 -4.02 13.89 7.63
C GLY A 36 -5.08 14.96 7.85
N ILE A 37 -5.28 15.86 6.88
CA ILE A 37 -6.27 16.94 6.96
C ILE A 37 -7.70 16.40 6.84
N LEU A 38 -7.98 15.56 5.84
CA LEU A 38 -9.34 15.13 5.51
C LEU A 38 -9.90 14.12 6.50
N CYS A 39 -9.04 13.28 7.08
CA CYS A 39 -9.46 12.20 7.96
C CYS A 39 -9.08 12.42 9.43
N ASP A 40 -8.45 13.56 9.76
CA ASP A 40 -7.94 13.88 11.10
C ASP A 40 -7.08 12.75 11.67
N VAL A 41 -6.13 12.26 10.87
CA VAL A 41 -5.23 11.17 11.25
C VAL A 41 -3.81 11.67 11.43
N SER A 42 -3.18 11.28 12.54
CA SER A 42 -1.75 11.51 12.76
C SER A 42 -0.92 10.44 12.05
N GLY A 43 0.10 10.86 11.30
CA GLY A 43 1.02 9.96 10.61
C GLY A 43 2.37 10.62 10.35
N PHE A 44 3.35 9.81 10.00
CA PHE A 44 4.67 10.28 9.59
C PHE A 44 5.21 9.40 8.46
N ALA A 45 6.18 9.93 7.72
CA ALA A 45 6.90 9.18 6.70
C ALA A 45 8.39 9.53 6.75
N ILE A 46 9.23 8.50 6.55
CA ILE A 46 10.69 8.61 6.43
C ILE A 46 11.07 7.98 5.09
N ILE A 47 11.60 8.79 4.17
CA ILE A 47 11.86 8.37 2.79
C ILE A 47 13.33 8.59 2.46
N TYR A 48 14.05 7.50 2.21
CA TYR A 48 15.43 7.53 1.74
C TYR A 48 15.47 7.58 0.21
N GLY A 49 16.15 8.59 -0.33
CA GLY A 49 16.45 8.70 -1.75
C GLY A 49 17.84 8.16 -2.06
N PRO A 50 18.07 7.57 -3.25
CA PRO A 50 19.37 7.03 -3.62
C PRO A 50 20.47 8.09 -3.73
N ASP A 51 20.10 9.35 -3.94
CA ASP A 51 21.02 10.49 -4.06
C ASP A 51 20.94 11.46 -2.87
N ASP A 52 20.04 11.20 -1.92
CA ASP A 52 19.77 12.09 -0.79
C ASP A 52 20.73 11.72 0.35
N LYS A 53 21.46 12.71 0.90
CA LYS A 53 22.36 12.48 2.06
C LYS A 53 21.58 12.16 3.34
N GLU A 54 20.42 12.78 3.47
CA GLU A 54 19.52 12.66 4.61
C GLU A 54 18.13 12.23 4.11
N PRO A 55 17.36 11.47 4.89
CA PRO A 55 16.00 11.12 4.51
C PRO A 55 15.11 12.36 4.49
N VAL A 56 14.11 12.33 3.62
CA VAL A 56 12.98 13.26 3.73
C VAL A 56 12.07 12.75 4.83
N VAL A 57 11.78 13.62 5.80
CA VAL A 57 10.89 13.35 6.92
C VAL A 57 9.67 14.24 6.84
N TRP A 58 8.48 13.65 6.94
CA TRP A 58 7.20 14.35 6.99
C TRP A 58 6.44 13.96 8.26
N PRO A 59 5.73 14.90 8.92
CA PRO A 59 5.58 16.31 8.55
C PRO A 59 6.79 17.20 8.92
N SER A 60 7.50 16.86 10.01
CA SER A 60 8.78 17.44 10.41
C SER A 60 9.51 16.45 11.32
N ASN A 61 10.81 16.62 11.54
CA ASN A 61 11.58 15.72 12.41
C ASN A 61 10.98 15.61 13.84
N PRO A 62 10.70 16.71 14.56
CA PRO A 62 10.17 16.61 15.93
C PRO A 62 8.83 15.87 15.99
N ILE A 63 7.93 16.15 15.05
CA ILE A 63 6.60 15.51 15.02
C ILE A 63 6.74 14.02 14.65
N ALA A 64 7.60 13.68 13.68
CA ALA A 64 7.82 12.29 13.30
C ALA A 64 8.45 11.48 14.46
N GLU A 65 9.39 12.07 15.20
CA GLU A 65 9.98 11.46 16.39
C GLU A 65 8.93 11.22 17.49
N GLU A 66 8.06 12.20 17.76
CA GLU A 66 6.97 12.06 18.72
C GLU A 66 6.01 10.93 18.33
N LEU A 67 5.58 10.90 17.07
CA LEU A 67 4.67 9.88 16.55
C LEU A 67 5.33 8.49 16.54
N LEU A 68 6.62 8.42 16.21
CA LEU A 68 7.39 7.17 16.28
C LEU A 68 7.49 6.67 17.74
N ALA A 69 7.77 7.56 18.69
CA ALA A 69 7.81 7.20 20.11
C ALA A 69 6.44 6.72 20.61
N ARG A 70 5.35 7.41 20.25
CA ARG A 70 3.98 6.98 20.54
C ARG A 70 3.69 5.61 19.93
N PHE A 71 4.10 5.38 18.68
CA PHE A 71 3.96 4.08 18.03
C PHE A 71 4.74 3.00 18.78
N GLN A 72 5.98 3.27 19.20
CA GLN A 72 6.82 2.31 19.91
C GLN A 72 6.27 1.90 21.28
N ARG A 73 5.49 2.76 21.94
CA ARG A 73 4.81 2.47 23.20
C ARG A 73 3.65 1.46 23.06
N ILE A 74 3.14 1.23 21.85
CA ILE A 74 2.08 0.25 21.61
C ILE A 74 2.69 -1.17 21.73
N PRO A 75 2.04 -2.11 22.45
CA PRO A 75 2.51 -3.49 22.54
C PRO A 75 2.79 -4.10 21.17
N LYS A 76 3.87 -4.90 21.08
CA LYS A 76 4.33 -5.46 19.79
C LYS A 76 3.25 -6.30 19.11
N VAL A 77 2.50 -7.09 19.88
CA VAL A 77 1.40 -7.93 19.38
C VAL A 77 0.36 -7.07 18.67
N ASP A 78 -0.12 -6.01 19.33
CA ASP A 78 -1.13 -5.09 18.77
C ASP A 78 -0.62 -4.37 17.51
N ARG A 79 0.66 -3.98 17.51
CA ARG A 79 1.29 -3.37 16.32
C ARG A 79 1.35 -4.34 15.15
N CYS A 80 1.79 -5.57 15.38
CA CYS A 80 1.95 -6.58 14.33
C CYS A 80 0.62 -6.95 13.67
N MET A 81 -0.51 -6.90 14.40
CA MET A 81 -1.83 -7.19 13.85
C MET A 81 -2.27 -6.22 12.75
N LYS A 82 -1.79 -4.97 12.77
CA LYS A 82 -2.18 -3.92 11.81
C LYS A 82 -1.02 -3.47 10.91
N MET A 83 0.16 -4.05 11.08
CA MET A 83 1.34 -3.69 10.30
C MET A 83 1.29 -4.38 8.93
N MET A 84 1.55 -3.60 7.88
CA MET A 84 1.70 -4.11 6.52
C MET A 84 3.06 -3.68 5.98
N ASN A 85 3.76 -4.60 5.33
CA ASN A 85 4.97 -4.31 4.58
C ASN A 85 4.76 -4.64 3.09
N GLN A 86 5.78 -4.35 2.28
CA GLN A 86 5.69 -4.55 0.82
C GLN A 86 5.48 -6.01 0.44
N GLU A 87 6.16 -6.93 1.12
CA GLU A 87 6.03 -8.38 0.86
C GLU A 87 4.62 -8.86 1.20
N THR A 88 4.13 -8.55 2.41
CA THR A 88 2.78 -8.93 2.84
C THR A 88 1.71 -8.34 1.93
N TYR A 89 1.87 -7.08 1.49
CA TYR A 89 0.95 -6.44 0.54
C TYR A 89 0.95 -7.12 -0.84
N LEU A 90 2.12 -7.46 -1.36
CA LEU A 90 2.22 -8.13 -2.66
C LEU A 90 1.69 -9.56 -2.60
N ASN A 91 1.91 -10.27 -1.51
CA ASN A 91 1.37 -11.62 -1.29
C ASN A 91 -0.16 -11.57 -1.15
N ASP A 92 -0.71 -10.63 -0.37
CA ASP A 92 -2.16 -10.42 -0.27
C ASP A 92 -2.78 -10.15 -1.65
N ARG A 93 -2.14 -9.33 -2.48
CA ARG A 93 -2.60 -9.09 -3.86
C ARG A 93 -2.56 -10.33 -4.75
N LYS A 94 -1.50 -11.13 -4.66
CA LYS A 94 -1.41 -12.39 -5.42
C LYS A 94 -2.48 -13.38 -4.99
N ASN A 95 -2.71 -13.49 -3.68
CA ASN A 95 -3.73 -14.38 -3.13
C ASN A 95 -5.13 -13.95 -3.61
N LYS A 96 -5.44 -12.65 -3.56
CA LYS A 96 -6.68 -12.09 -4.11
C LYS A 96 -6.86 -12.37 -5.60
N GLU A 97 -5.79 -12.26 -6.39
CA GLU A 97 -5.82 -12.58 -7.82
C GLU A 97 -6.02 -14.09 -8.07
N MET A 98 -5.41 -14.95 -7.25
CA MET A 98 -5.60 -16.39 -7.30
C MET A 98 -7.03 -16.80 -6.93
N GLU A 99 -7.57 -16.25 -5.85
CA GLU A 99 -8.97 -16.47 -5.42
C GLU A 99 -9.95 -16.05 -6.53
N MET A 100 -9.73 -14.90 -7.16
CA MET A 100 -10.54 -14.45 -8.30
C MET A 100 -10.49 -15.47 -9.45
N ASN A 101 -9.30 -15.95 -9.80
CA ASN A 101 -9.15 -16.90 -10.90
C ASN A 101 -9.88 -18.23 -10.62
N ILE A 102 -9.85 -18.71 -9.37
CA ILE A 102 -10.58 -19.91 -8.94
C ILE A 102 -12.10 -19.70 -9.04
N ILE A 103 -12.61 -18.56 -8.55
CA ILE A 103 -14.05 -18.27 -8.63
C ILE A 103 -14.49 -18.16 -10.09
N MET A 104 -13.70 -17.48 -10.93
CA MET A 104 -14.00 -17.33 -12.36
C MET A 104 -14.02 -18.67 -13.10
N SER A 105 -13.14 -19.62 -12.75
CA SER A 105 -13.18 -20.96 -13.36
C SER A 105 -14.42 -21.74 -12.93
N GLN A 106 -14.81 -21.68 -11.66
CA GLN A 106 -16.04 -22.33 -11.16
C GLN A 106 -17.30 -21.79 -11.82
N ILE A 107 -17.36 -20.47 -12.07
CA ILE A 107 -18.47 -19.85 -12.81
C ILE A 107 -18.52 -20.37 -14.25
N GLN A 108 -17.36 -20.50 -14.91
CA GLN A 108 -17.28 -21.05 -16.27
C GLN A 108 -17.69 -22.54 -16.33
N GLU A 109 -17.43 -23.29 -15.26
CA GLU A 109 -17.86 -24.68 -15.10
C GLU A 109 -19.35 -24.82 -14.75
N GLY A 110 -20.08 -23.71 -14.60
CA GLY A 110 -21.52 -23.70 -14.38
C GLY A 110 -21.95 -23.87 -12.92
N LYS A 111 -21.02 -23.67 -11.96
CA LYS A 111 -21.35 -23.69 -10.53
C LYS A 111 -22.38 -22.60 -10.23
N PRO A 112 -23.56 -22.94 -9.66
CA PRO A 112 -24.62 -21.97 -9.41
C PRO A 112 -24.27 -21.03 -8.24
N MET A 113 -24.73 -19.79 -8.32
CA MET A 113 -24.36 -18.70 -7.40
C MET A 113 -24.66 -19.00 -5.91
N ASN A 114 -25.65 -19.83 -5.64
CA ASN A 114 -26.08 -20.23 -4.29
C ASN A 114 -25.14 -21.28 -3.63
N GLU A 115 -24.22 -21.88 -4.40
CA GLU A 115 -23.22 -22.84 -3.91
C GLU A 115 -21.89 -22.16 -3.55
N PHE A 116 -21.75 -20.86 -3.78
CA PHE A 116 -20.60 -20.10 -3.29
C PHE A 116 -20.79 -19.74 -1.81
N GLY A 117 -19.82 -20.10 -0.99
CA GLY A 117 -19.83 -19.76 0.43
C GLY A 117 -19.73 -18.25 0.64
N THR A 118 -20.32 -17.75 1.73
CA THR A 118 -20.25 -16.33 2.09
C THR A 118 -18.81 -15.82 2.24
N GLY A 119 -17.88 -16.70 2.67
CA GLY A 119 -16.44 -16.45 2.73
C GLY A 119 -15.77 -16.25 1.36
N GLU A 120 -16.18 -17.01 0.34
CA GLU A 120 -15.66 -16.93 -1.04
C GLU A 120 -16.08 -15.60 -1.70
N LEU A 121 -17.29 -15.13 -1.40
CA LEU A 121 -17.83 -13.87 -1.92
C LEU A 121 -17.31 -12.62 -1.14
N THR A 122 -16.89 -12.76 0.12
CA THR A 122 -16.29 -11.65 0.87
C THR A 122 -14.92 -11.23 0.33
N GLY A 123 -14.13 -12.17 -0.21
CA GLY A 123 -12.86 -11.87 -0.88
C GLY A 123 -13.05 -10.95 -2.09
N LEU A 124 -14.12 -11.16 -2.87
CA LEU A 124 -14.51 -10.27 -3.97
C LEU A 124 -14.82 -8.85 -3.49
N LYS A 125 -15.51 -8.69 -2.35
CA LYS A 125 -15.92 -7.39 -1.82
C LYS A 125 -14.74 -6.51 -1.38
N GLN A 126 -13.66 -7.10 -0.89
CA GLN A 126 -12.43 -6.40 -0.48
C GLN A 126 -11.48 -6.05 -1.64
N ILE A 127 -11.81 -6.46 -2.87
CA ILE A 127 -11.01 -6.16 -4.08
C ILE A 127 -11.55 -4.92 -4.82
N PHE A 128 -12.84 -4.60 -4.67
CA PHE A 128 -13.49 -3.45 -5.31
C PHE A 128 -13.56 -2.18 -4.45
N HIS A 129 -12.94 -2.19 -3.26
CA HIS A 129 -12.76 -1.04 -2.37
C HIS A 129 -11.27 -0.79 -2.14
#